data_AF-A0A316J6R0-F1
#
_entry.id   AF-A0A316J6R0-F1
#
_cell.length_a   1.000
_cell.length_b   1.000
_cell.length_c   1.000
_cell.angle_alpha   90.00
_cell.angle_beta   90.00
_cell.angle_gamma   90.00
#
_symmetry.space_group_name_H-M   'P 1'
#
loop_
_entity.id
_entity.type
_entity.pdbx_description
1 polymer ?
#
loop_
_entity_poly.entity_id
_entity_poly.type
_entity_poly.pdbx_seq_one_letter_code
_entity_poly.pdbx_strand_id
1 'polypeptide(L)'
;MTRERTTLELPDGSPIEVWMYYDKDGVNWLDLTKDSPSNFYIAVDDEGNVVSITDDASMLQIHDLEMVGIDTDFGLNEDTVLGKIWDGSAIVEAPVVEEIKPLTARQLRLGLVSNGILLSQVEATIDAIESQQERDVARIEWEYASTFDRNHPLIEQVGGSLGLTVEQIDAMWLAASTL
;
A
#
# COMPACT_ATOMS: atom_id res chain seq x y z
N MET A 1 -2.68 -16.80 -13.53
CA MET A 1 -3.61 -17.65 -14.31
C MET A 1 -3.64 -17.13 -15.76
N THR A 2 -3.82 -17.99 -16.76
CA THR A 2 -4.08 -17.54 -18.15
C THR A 2 -5.56 -17.74 -18.49
N ARG A 3 -6.06 -17.09 -19.55
CA ARG A 3 -7.43 -17.32 -20.03
C ARG A 3 -7.49 -17.50 -21.54
N GLU A 4 -8.46 -18.28 -21.99
CA GLU A 4 -8.77 -18.49 -23.41
C GLU A 4 -10.26 -18.33 -23.67
N ARG A 5 -10.60 -17.88 -24.87
CA ARG A 5 -11.99 -17.79 -25.32
C ARG A 5 -12.39 -19.10 -26.00
N THR A 6 -13.50 -19.67 -25.56
CA THR A 6 -13.99 -20.98 -26.06
C THR A 6 -15.47 -20.91 -26.34
N THR A 7 -15.90 -21.59 -27.40
CA THR A 7 -17.32 -21.82 -27.70
C THR A 7 -17.77 -23.13 -27.02
N LEU A 8 -18.79 -23.05 -26.18
CA LEU A 8 -19.48 -24.20 -25.61
C LEU A 8 -20.86 -24.37 -26.24
N GLU A 9 -21.37 -25.60 -26.23
CA GLU A 9 -22.73 -25.90 -26.67
C GLU A 9 -23.65 -26.02 -25.44
N LEU A 10 -24.72 -25.24 -25.41
CA LEU A 10 -25.75 -25.31 -24.37
C LEU A 10 -26.60 -26.57 -24.55
N PRO A 11 -27.37 -27.01 -23.52
CA PRO A 11 -28.23 -28.20 -23.63
C PRO A 11 -29.28 -28.16 -24.75
N ASP A 12 -29.61 -26.97 -25.27
CA ASP A 12 -30.52 -26.76 -26.39
C ASP A 12 -29.82 -26.71 -27.76
N GLY A 13 -28.50 -26.93 -27.81
CA GLY A 13 -27.68 -26.90 -29.02
C GLY A 13 -27.17 -25.50 -29.41
N SER A 14 -27.50 -24.46 -28.65
CA SER A 14 -27.05 -23.09 -28.94
C SER A 14 -25.58 -22.90 -28.54
N PRO A 15 -24.75 -22.24 -29.36
CA PRO A 15 -23.38 -21.92 -28.97
C PRO A 15 -23.35 -20.75 -27.98
N ILE A 16 -22.49 -20.84 -26.97
CA ILE A 16 -22.17 -19.76 -26.03
C ILE A 16 -20.66 -19.53 -26.00
N GLU A 17 -20.27 -18.27 -26.11
CA GLU A 17 -18.88 -17.83 -25.97
C GLU A 17 -18.57 -17.59 -24.50
N VAL A 18 -17.59 -18.32 -23.96
CA VAL A 18 -17.16 -18.19 -22.56
C VAL A 18 -15.65 -17.94 -22.48
N TRP A 19 -15.22 -17.35 -21.36
CA TRP A 19 -13.82 -17.33 -20.98
C TRP A 19 -13.55 -18.52 -20.07
N MET A 20 -12.51 -19.28 -20.41
CA MET A 20 -11.98 -20.34 -19.55
C MET A 20 -10.66 -19.90 -18.95
N TYR A 21 -10.42 -20.29 -17.71
CA TYR A 21 -9.24 -19.91 -16.95
C TYR A 21 -8.40 -21.15 -16.65
N TYR A 22 -7.08 -21.02 -16.79
CA TYR A 22 -6.13 -22.11 -16.69
C TYR A 22 -5.00 -21.79 -15.73
N ASP A 23 -4.61 -22.78 -14.93
CA ASP A 23 -3.44 -22.69 -14.07
C ASP A 23 -2.13 -22.66 -14.88
N LYS A 24 -0.98 -22.60 -14.18
CA LYS A 24 0.35 -22.54 -14.80
C LYS A 24 0.70 -23.79 -15.64
N ASP A 25 0.06 -24.92 -15.36
CA ASP A 25 0.28 -26.19 -16.04
C ASP A 25 -0.73 -26.41 -17.18
N GLY A 26 -1.63 -25.45 -17.41
CA GLY A 26 -2.64 -25.48 -18.47
C GLY A 26 -3.90 -26.25 -18.10
N VAL A 27 -4.14 -26.51 -16.81
CA VAL A 27 -5.34 -27.20 -16.32
C VAL A 27 -6.45 -26.19 -16.09
N ASN A 28 -7.67 -26.51 -16.55
CA ASN A 28 -8.83 -25.65 -16.36
C ASN A 28 -9.15 -25.53 -14.86
N TRP A 29 -9.29 -24.28 -14.39
CA TRP A 29 -9.56 -23.96 -12.99
C TRP A 29 -10.82 -24.66 -12.45
N LEU A 30 -11.93 -24.61 -13.20
CA LEU A 30 -13.19 -25.22 -12.74
C LEU A 30 -13.13 -26.74 -12.67
N ASP A 31 -12.31 -27.37 -13.51
CA ASP A 31 -12.11 -28.82 -13.45
C ASP A 31 -11.23 -29.19 -12.25
N LEU A 32 -10.17 -28.42 -11.99
CA LEU A 32 -9.30 -28.57 -10.82
C LEU A 32 -10.10 -28.49 -9.51
N THR A 33 -10.94 -27.45 -9.36
CA THR A 33 -11.72 -27.24 -8.12
C THR A 33 -12.86 -28.24 -7.96
N LYS A 34 -13.29 -28.93 -9.02
CA LYS A 34 -14.25 -30.04 -8.93
C LYS A 34 -13.58 -31.35 -8.54
N ASP A 35 -12.41 -31.64 -9.08
CA ASP A 35 -11.66 -32.88 -8.79
C ASP A 35 -11.05 -32.87 -7.39
N SER A 36 -10.59 -31.70 -6.93
CA SER A 36 -9.98 -31.50 -5.62
C SER A 36 -10.49 -30.20 -4.98
N PRO A 37 -11.70 -30.19 -4.40
CA PRO A 37 -12.28 -28.99 -3.81
C PRO A 37 -11.58 -28.59 -2.52
N SER A 38 -11.38 -27.29 -2.33
CA SER A 38 -11.01 -26.69 -1.04
C SER A 38 -12.23 -26.16 -0.29
N ASN A 39 -12.09 -25.97 1.03
CA ASN A 39 -13.16 -25.40 1.87
C ASN A 39 -13.50 -23.95 1.48
N PHE A 40 -12.50 -23.15 1.13
CA PHE A 40 -12.65 -21.77 0.69
C PHE A 40 -11.70 -21.47 -0.48
N TYR A 41 -12.02 -20.42 -1.22
CA TYR A 41 -11.19 -19.88 -2.29
C TYR A 41 -11.07 -18.37 -2.12
N ILE A 42 -9.85 -17.85 -2.25
CA ILE A 42 -9.58 -16.41 -2.24
C ILE A 42 -9.04 -15.94 -3.59
N ALA A 43 -9.31 -14.68 -3.93
CA ALA A 43 -8.65 -13.96 -5.02
C ALA A 43 -7.71 -12.90 -4.44
N VAL A 44 -6.48 -12.87 -4.94
CA VAL A 44 -5.39 -12.03 -4.43
C VAL A 44 -4.82 -11.15 -5.54
N ASP A 45 -4.62 -9.87 -5.27
CA ASP A 45 -3.98 -8.93 -6.22
C ASP A 45 -2.44 -9.05 -6.23
N ASP A 46 -1.78 -8.23 -7.05
CA ASP A 46 -0.32 -8.25 -7.23
C ASP A 46 0.46 -7.76 -5.99
N GLU A 47 -0.21 -7.05 -5.08
CA GLU A 47 0.35 -6.63 -3.79
C GLU A 47 0.09 -7.65 -2.68
N GLY A 48 -0.65 -8.73 -2.96
CA GLY A 48 -0.99 -9.76 -1.99
C GLY A 48 -2.29 -9.49 -1.25
N ASN A 49 -3.05 -8.45 -1.59
CA ASN A 49 -4.31 -8.14 -0.91
C ASN A 49 -5.40 -9.13 -1.31
N VAL A 50 -6.15 -9.64 -0.34
CA VAL A 50 -7.34 -10.46 -0.57
C VAL A 50 -8.50 -9.56 -0.96
N VAL A 51 -9.00 -9.72 -2.18
CA VAL A 51 -10.07 -8.90 -2.77
C VAL A 51 -11.39 -9.66 -2.93
N SER A 52 -11.37 -10.99 -2.78
CA SER A 52 -12.57 -11.82 -2.78
C SER A 52 -12.34 -13.11 -1.98
N ILE A 53 -13.42 -13.62 -1.39
CA ILE A 53 -13.46 -14.93 -0.74
C ILE A 53 -14.82 -15.59 -1.03
N THR A 54 -14.84 -16.89 -1.27
CA THR A 54 -16.08 -17.68 -1.45
C THR A 54 -15.83 -19.15 -1.15
N ASP A 55 -16.90 -19.90 -0.85
CA ASP A 55 -16.91 -21.35 -0.80
C ASP A 55 -17.23 -22.00 -2.16
N ASP A 56 -17.58 -21.20 -3.17
CA ASP A 56 -17.88 -21.66 -4.54
C ASP A 56 -16.87 -21.10 -5.55
N ALA A 57 -15.88 -21.92 -5.91
CA ALA A 57 -14.85 -21.58 -6.90
C ALA A 57 -15.41 -21.13 -8.25
N SER A 58 -16.65 -21.50 -8.61
CA SER A 58 -17.25 -21.08 -9.88
C SER A 58 -17.55 -19.59 -9.93
N MET A 59 -17.69 -18.95 -8.77
CA MET A 59 -17.88 -17.49 -8.63
C MET A 59 -16.58 -16.71 -8.84
N LEU A 60 -15.43 -17.38 -8.82
CA LEU A 60 -14.12 -16.77 -8.95
C LEU A 60 -13.54 -16.96 -10.36
N GLN A 61 -13.96 -16.08 -11.27
CA GLN A 61 -13.49 -16.02 -12.65
C GLN A 61 -12.92 -14.63 -12.97
N ILE A 62 -12.01 -14.17 -12.13
CA ILE A 62 -11.44 -12.82 -12.17
C ILE A 62 -10.08 -12.88 -12.88
N HIS A 63 -9.89 -11.97 -13.83
CA HIS A 63 -8.64 -11.85 -14.57
C HIS A 63 -7.58 -11.10 -13.74
N ASP A 64 -6.30 -11.39 -13.99
CA ASP A 64 -5.14 -10.76 -13.36
C ASP A 64 -5.00 -10.93 -11.84
N LEU A 65 -5.73 -11.85 -11.23
CA LEU A 65 -5.59 -12.21 -9.81
C LEU A 65 -4.99 -13.61 -9.64
N GLU A 66 -4.33 -13.81 -8.51
CA GLU A 66 -3.97 -15.14 -8.03
C GLU A 66 -5.17 -15.77 -7.31
N MET A 67 -5.45 -17.03 -7.66
CA MET A 67 -6.55 -17.79 -7.08
C MET A 67 -5.99 -18.87 -6.16
N VAL A 68 -6.42 -18.89 -4.90
CA VAL A 68 -5.87 -19.79 -3.88
C VAL A 68 -7.00 -20.58 -3.22
N GLY A 69 -6.90 -21.91 -3.25
CA GLY A 69 -7.76 -22.81 -2.47
C GLY A 69 -7.21 -23.00 -1.06
N ILE A 70 -8.05 -22.85 -0.03
CA ILE A 70 -7.68 -22.89 1.38
C ILE A 70 -8.60 -23.87 2.12
N ASP A 71 -8.01 -24.90 2.73
CA ASP A 71 -8.73 -25.84 3.59
C ASP A 71 -8.74 -25.44 5.07
N THR A 72 -7.82 -24.56 5.46
CA THR A 72 -7.70 -24.10 6.85
C THR A 72 -8.79 -23.07 7.14
N ASP A 73 -9.56 -23.30 8.19
CA ASP A 73 -10.48 -22.31 8.72
C ASP A 73 -9.72 -21.30 9.59
N PHE A 74 -9.57 -20.07 9.10
CA PHE A 74 -9.00 -18.95 9.85
C PHE A 74 -10.09 -18.06 10.49
N GLY A 75 -11.32 -18.55 10.63
CA GLY A 75 -12.48 -17.74 11.03
C GLY A 75 -12.95 -16.82 9.90
N LEU A 76 -12.75 -17.26 8.65
CA LEU A 76 -12.90 -16.45 7.45
C LEU A 76 -14.38 -16.17 7.15
N ASN A 77 -14.70 -14.89 6.94
CA ASN A 77 -15.89 -14.41 6.25
C ASN A 77 -15.51 -13.15 5.44
N GLU A 78 -16.38 -12.67 4.54
CA GLU A 78 -16.08 -11.49 3.72
C GLU A 78 -15.60 -10.29 4.57
N ASP A 79 -16.24 -10.05 5.72
CA ASP A 79 -15.93 -8.91 6.60
C ASP A 79 -14.58 -9.02 7.34
N THR A 80 -14.01 -10.23 7.47
CA THR A 80 -12.79 -10.47 8.27
C THR A 80 -11.53 -10.61 7.44
N VAL A 81 -11.67 -10.64 6.12
CA VAL A 81 -10.62 -11.08 5.18
C VAL A 81 -10.31 -10.05 4.11
N LEU A 82 -11.32 -9.31 3.65
CA LEU A 82 -11.11 -8.33 2.59
C LEU A 82 -10.14 -7.22 3.04
N GLY A 83 -9.15 -6.93 2.20
CA GLY A 83 -8.10 -5.94 2.49
C GLY A 83 -6.96 -6.42 3.39
N LYS A 84 -6.97 -7.70 3.79
CA LYS A 84 -5.83 -8.38 4.43
C LYS A 84 -4.87 -8.92 3.39
N ILE A 85 -3.67 -9.32 3.82
CA ILE A 85 -2.63 -9.87 2.95
C ILE A 85 -2.63 -11.39 3.02
N TRP A 86 -2.60 -12.04 1.86
CA TRP A 86 -2.18 -13.43 1.73
C TRP A 86 -0.64 -13.49 1.64
N ASP A 87 0.02 -14.04 2.66
CA ASP A 87 1.50 -14.12 2.72
C ASP A 87 2.08 -15.40 2.09
N GLY A 88 1.23 -16.22 1.45
CA GLY A 88 1.57 -17.55 0.95
C GLY A 88 1.26 -18.68 1.91
N SER A 89 0.91 -18.38 3.17
CA SER A 89 0.61 -19.39 4.20
C SER A 89 -0.59 -19.04 5.08
N ALA A 90 -0.85 -17.75 5.30
CA ALA A 90 -1.94 -17.25 6.13
C ALA A 90 -2.49 -15.93 5.58
N ILE A 91 -3.69 -15.57 6.06
CA ILE A 91 -4.28 -14.25 5.86
C ILE A 91 -3.93 -13.40 7.09
N VAL A 92 -3.12 -12.36 6.87
CA VAL A 92 -2.58 -11.49 7.93
C VAL A 92 -3.06 -10.06 7.74
N GLU A 93 -3.08 -9.28 8.82
CA GLU A 93 -3.37 -7.84 8.70
C GLU A 93 -2.42 -7.21 7.68
N ALA A 94 -2.96 -6.39 6.78
CA ALA A 94 -2.11 -5.57 5.93
C ALA A 94 -1.21 -4.70 6.80
N PRO A 95 0.07 -4.54 6.44
CA PRO A 95 0.93 -3.62 7.17
C PRO A 95 0.28 -2.24 7.13
N VAL A 96 0.10 -1.63 8.31
CA VAL A 96 -0.36 -0.24 8.38
C VAL A 96 0.72 0.61 7.73
N VAL A 97 0.51 1.01 6.48
CA VAL A 97 1.31 2.05 5.85
C VAL A 97 0.89 3.33 6.55
N GLU A 98 1.71 3.79 7.51
CA GLU A 98 1.45 5.08 8.15
C GLU A 98 1.55 6.16 7.07
N GLU A 99 0.40 6.67 6.67
CA GLU A 99 0.30 7.75 5.70
C GLU A 99 1.05 8.96 6.27
N ILE A 100 2.15 9.34 5.61
CA ILE A 100 2.94 10.50 6.01
C ILE A 100 2.16 11.76 5.65
N LYS A 101 1.36 12.24 6.60
CA LYS A 101 0.54 13.43 6.42
C LYS A 101 1.39 14.71 6.48
N PRO A 102 0.98 15.78 5.79
CA PRO A 102 1.62 17.08 5.93
C PRO A 102 1.53 17.55 7.39
N LEU A 103 2.61 18.13 7.91
CA LEU A 103 2.60 18.72 9.24
C LEU A 103 2.17 20.17 9.15
N THR A 104 1.36 20.63 10.10
CA THR A 104 1.20 22.08 10.30
C THR A 104 2.54 22.69 10.73
N ALA A 105 2.74 23.98 10.47
CA ALA A 105 3.94 24.69 10.93
C ALA A 105 4.16 24.59 12.45
N ARG A 106 3.06 24.51 13.23
CA ARG A 106 3.12 24.28 14.68
C ARG A 106 3.66 22.89 15.01
N GLN A 107 3.11 21.85 14.38
CA GLN A 107 3.54 20.46 14.61
C GLN A 107 5.01 20.24 14.28
N LEU A 108 5.46 20.72 13.11
CA LEU A 108 6.86 20.62 12.72
C LEU A 108 7.78 21.28 13.75
N ARG A 109 7.48 22.53 14.14
CA ARG A 109 8.31 23.29 15.09
C ARG A 109 8.31 22.67 16.49
N LEU A 110 7.17 22.16 16.97
CA LEU A 110 7.11 21.43 18.24
C LEU A 110 7.87 20.09 18.17
N GLY A 111 7.78 19.39 17.05
CA GLY A 111 8.52 18.16 16.80
C GLY A 111 10.04 18.37 16.86
N LEU A 112 10.54 19.41 16.20
CA LEU A 112 11.97 19.80 16.26
C LEU A 112 12.43 20.05 17.70
N VAL A 113 11.70 20.91 18.43
CA VAL A 113 12.04 21.27 19.82
C VAL A 113 11.98 20.06 20.75
N SER A 114 11.00 19.16 20.55
CA SER A 114 10.84 17.93 21.34
C SER A 114 12.00 16.95 21.14
N ASN A 115 12.69 17.05 20.01
CA ASN A 115 13.90 16.27 19.69
C ASN A 115 15.20 17.04 19.98
N GLY A 116 15.13 18.17 20.69
CA GLY A 116 16.30 18.96 21.08
C GLY A 116 16.90 19.81 19.97
N ILE A 117 16.22 19.96 18.83
CA ILE A 117 16.64 20.82 17.73
C ILE A 117 16.04 22.21 17.96
N LEU A 118 16.91 23.21 18.12
CA LEU A 118 16.50 24.59 18.31
C LEU A 118 16.08 25.20 16.97
N LEU A 119 15.03 26.02 16.97
CA LEU A 119 14.60 26.72 15.76
C LEU A 119 15.70 27.63 15.21
N SER A 120 16.56 28.18 16.07
CA SER A 120 17.72 28.97 15.67
C SER A 120 18.78 28.16 14.91
N GLN A 121 18.84 26.83 15.09
CA GLN A 121 19.71 25.97 14.27
C GLN A 121 19.16 25.82 12.86
N VAL A 122 17.83 25.76 12.70
CA VAL A 122 17.17 25.75 11.39
C VAL A 122 17.40 27.09 10.68
N GLU A 123 17.20 28.21 11.38
CA GLU A 123 17.46 29.54 10.85
C GLU A 123 18.92 29.71 10.42
N ALA A 124 19.87 29.29 11.25
CA ALA A 124 21.30 29.32 10.89
C ALA A 124 21.63 28.46 9.67
N THR A 125 20.95 27.32 9.52
CA THR A 125 21.09 26.44 8.36
C THR A 125 20.58 27.11 7.08
N ILE A 126 19.40 27.75 7.16
CA ILE A 126 18.83 28.52 6.06
C ILE A 126 19.74 29.71 5.69
N ASP A 127 20.31 30.39 6.69
CA ASP A 127 21.20 31.53 6.47
C ASP A 127 22.53 31.15 5.82
N ALA A 128 22.98 29.91 6.02
CA ALA A 128 24.19 29.36 5.41
C ALA A 128 24.04 28.98 3.93
N ILE A 129 22.83 29.01 3.37
CA ILE A 129 22.59 28.75 1.94
C ILE A 129 23.33 29.80 1.10
N GLU A 130 24.21 29.38 0.19
CA GLU A 130 25.07 30.30 -0.58
C GLU A 130 24.27 31.19 -1.55
N SER A 131 23.33 30.58 -2.27
CA SER A 131 22.47 31.28 -3.23
C SER A 131 21.49 32.20 -2.50
N GLN A 132 21.59 33.51 -2.76
CA GLN A 132 20.67 34.50 -2.19
C GLN A 132 19.20 34.16 -2.50
N GLN A 133 18.93 33.74 -3.74
CA GLN A 133 17.58 33.40 -4.17
C GLN A 133 17.03 32.18 -3.42
N GLU A 134 17.83 31.11 -3.28
CA GLU A 134 17.40 29.90 -2.56
C GLU A 134 17.21 30.17 -1.07
N ARG A 135 18.10 30.98 -0.48
CA ARG A 135 17.96 31.42 0.92
C ARG A 135 16.67 32.19 1.15
N ASP A 136 16.34 33.13 0.26
CA ASP A 136 15.11 33.91 0.40
C ASP A 136 13.86 33.03 0.25
N VAL A 137 13.87 32.07 -0.68
CA VAL A 137 12.80 31.07 -0.81
C VAL A 137 12.68 30.21 0.44
N ALA A 138 13.80 29.66 0.94
CA ALA A 138 13.82 28.83 2.14
C ALA A 138 13.31 29.58 3.38
N ARG A 139 13.66 30.88 3.52
CA ARG A 139 13.10 31.75 4.57
C ARG A 139 11.60 31.93 4.42
N ILE A 140 11.11 32.20 3.21
CA ILE A 140 9.67 32.36 2.97
C ILE A 140 8.91 31.10 3.34
N GLU A 141 9.38 29.93 2.90
CA GLU A 141 8.78 28.64 3.23
C GLU A 141 8.81 28.39 4.75
N TRP A 142 9.96 28.58 5.38
CA TRP A 142 10.11 28.38 6.82
C TRP A 142 9.22 29.33 7.65
N GLU A 143 9.07 30.59 7.24
CA GLU A 143 8.30 31.61 7.98
C GLU A 143 6.79 31.50 7.75
N TYR A 144 6.37 31.34 6.48
CA TYR A 144 4.99 31.60 6.07
C TYR A 144 4.21 30.36 5.61
N ALA A 145 4.86 29.21 5.40
CA ALA A 145 4.11 27.99 5.07
C ALA A 145 3.16 27.61 6.21
N SER A 146 1.90 27.33 5.87
CA SER A 146 0.90 26.84 6.84
C SER A 146 1.09 25.35 7.13
N THR A 147 1.54 24.59 6.14
CA THR A 147 1.83 23.16 6.19
C THR A 147 3.13 22.84 5.48
N PHE A 148 3.78 21.76 5.89
CA PHE A 148 4.98 21.20 5.26
C PHE A 148 4.70 19.77 4.84
N ASP A 149 5.14 19.41 3.63
CA ASP A 149 5.15 18.03 3.16
C ASP A 149 6.48 17.37 3.51
N ARG A 150 6.47 16.07 3.80
CA ARG A 150 7.69 15.34 4.18
C ARG A 150 8.76 15.41 3.10
N ASN A 151 8.34 15.33 1.84
CA ASN A 151 9.22 15.34 0.68
C ASN A 151 9.49 16.76 0.15
N HIS A 152 9.16 17.80 0.93
CA HIS A 152 9.44 19.17 0.53
C HIS A 152 10.97 19.42 0.57
N PRO A 153 11.57 20.04 -0.47
CA PRO A 153 13.03 20.20 -0.57
C PRO A 153 13.69 20.86 0.65
N LEU A 154 13.01 21.84 1.27
CA LEU A 154 13.48 22.50 2.49
C LEU A 154 13.73 21.50 3.64
N ILE A 155 12.86 20.49 3.79
CA ILE A 155 12.96 19.50 4.88
C ILE A 155 14.22 18.64 4.70
N GLU A 156 14.47 18.16 3.48
CA GLU A 156 15.67 17.38 3.18
C GLU A 156 16.94 18.22 3.32
N GLN A 157 16.93 19.46 2.81
CA GLN A 157 18.08 20.35 2.88
C GLN A 157 18.47 20.70 4.33
N VAL A 158 17.48 21.08 5.14
CA VAL A 158 17.70 21.40 6.56
C VAL A 158 18.07 20.14 7.34
N GLY A 159 17.35 19.03 7.14
CA GLY A 159 17.61 17.77 7.82
C GLY A 159 19.03 17.25 7.55
N GLY A 160 19.46 17.26 6.30
CA GLY A 160 20.81 16.86 5.91
C GLY A 160 21.90 17.75 6.50
N SER A 161 21.68 19.07 6.53
CA SER A 161 22.63 20.03 7.14
C SER A 161 22.74 19.89 8.66
N LEU A 162 21.66 19.43 9.32
CA LEU A 162 21.65 19.09 10.74
C LEU A 162 22.20 17.67 11.03
N GLY A 163 22.59 16.93 9.99
CA GLY A 163 23.15 15.57 10.12
C GLY A 163 22.10 14.50 10.44
N LEU A 164 20.83 14.74 10.13
CA LEU A 164 19.75 13.77 10.33
C LEU A 164 19.69 12.79 9.16
N THR A 165 19.49 11.51 9.45
CA THR A 165 19.20 10.49 8.43
C THR A 165 17.74 10.54 8.00
N VAL A 166 17.40 9.94 6.85
CA VAL A 166 16.02 9.86 6.35
C VAL A 166 15.12 9.20 7.38
N GLU A 167 15.58 8.12 8.00
CA GLU A 167 14.83 7.35 9.00
C GLU A 167 14.59 8.18 10.28
N GLN A 168 15.56 9.02 10.66
CA GLN A 168 15.39 9.92 11.81
C GLN A 168 14.36 11.02 11.50
N ILE A 169 14.41 11.60 10.30
CA ILE A 169 13.43 12.60 9.87
C ILE A 169 12.03 11.96 9.84
N ASP A 170 11.89 10.75 9.28
CA ASP A 170 10.60 10.04 9.22
C ASP A 170 10.05 9.74 10.61
N ALA A 171 10.88 9.21 11.52
CA ALA A 171 10.47 8.96 12.90
C ALA A 171 10.03 10.24 13.62
N MET A 172 10.76 11.34 13.44
CA MET A 172 10.40 12.64 13.99
C MET A 172 9.10 13.19 13.37
N TRP A 173 8.90 12.96 12.08
CA TRP A 173 7.72 13.42 11.34
C TRP A 173 6.45 12.74 11.85
N LEU A 174 6.49 11.41 11.99
CA LEU A 174 5.38 10.62 12.53
C LEU A 174 5.06 11.04 13.96
N ALA A 175 6.07 11.21 14.82
CA ALA A 175 5.87 11.70 16.19
C ALA A 175 5.31 13.14 16.24
N ALA A 176 5.74 14.02 15.33
CA ALA A 176 5.24 15.39 15.26
C ALA A 176 3.79 15.47 14.74
N SER A 177 3.35 14.49 13.95
CA SER A 177 1.99 14.44 13.39
C SER A 177 0.89 14.33 14.46
N THR A 178 1.26 13.89 15.67
CA THR A 178 0.34 13.72 16.80
C THR A 178 0.23 14.94 17.70
N LEU A 179 0.92 16.05 17.39
CA LEU A 179 1.03 17.25 18.24
C LEU A 179 0.03 18.36 17.92
#